data_AF-X1KKT4-F1
#
_entry.id   AF-X1KKT4-F1
#
_cell.length_a   1.000
_cell.length_b   1.000
_cell.length_c   1.000
_cell.angle_alpha   90.00
_cell.angle_beta   90.00
_cell.angle_gamma   90.00
#
_symmetry.space_group_name_H-M   'P 1'
#
loop_
_entity.id
_entity.type
_entity.pdbx_description
1 polymer ?
#
loop_
_entity_poly.entity_id
_entity_poly.type
_entity_poly.pdbx_seq_one_letter_code
_entity_poly.pdbx_strand_id
1 'polypeptide(L)'
;MKKALTVLLIFCAVCFAQEIGARYLIITNDNFYDAIQSLAQWKHKKGLRTKVVKLSEIGSSALEIKTYITNAYNNWQIPPEFLLLVGAPINYLPFPQVSGTYTDNYYTDIEGDIHNDILSGRLTVHNTTEAQTVVNKILLYERTPYMDDSLWFINACLIVREDYDTYDDSIYWSDIHHAKDLMLNAGYNTIDTLSRAAGNSSSHVIQAVNAGRAFVLYRGQGVGYWWG
;
A
#
# COMPACT_ATOMS: atom_id res chain seq x y z
N MET A 1 36.85 -25.15 -56.87
CA MET A 1 35.58 -25.03 -56.13
C MET A 1 35.84 -25.25 -54.65
N LYS A 2 35.61 -24.21 -53.82
CA LYS A 2 35.11 -24.21 -52.43
C LYS A 2 35.75 -23.01 -51.70
N LYS A 3 34.96 -21.94 -51.62
CA LYS A 3 35.27 -20.68 -50.96
C LYS A 3 35.29 -20.92 -49.44
N ALA A 4 36.36 -20.50 -48.77
CA ALA A 4 36.40 -20.41 -47.32
C ALA A 4 35.47 -19.27 -46.89
N LEU A 5 34.37 -19.62 -46.22
CA LEU A 5 33.40 -18.68 -45.67
C LEU A 5 33.87 -18.31 -44.26
N THR A 6 34.53 -17.17 -44.11
CA THR A 6 34.85 -16.58 -42.81
C THR A 6 33.56 -16.11 -42.17
N VAL A 7 33.03 -16.88 -41.21
CA VAL A 7 31.90 -16.46 -40.38
C VAL A 7 32.44 -15.53 -39.31
N LEU A 8 32.27 -14.22 -39.52
CA LEU A 8 32.47 -13.21 -38.49
C LEU A 8 31.30 -13.32 -37.50
N LEU A 9 31.48 -14.05 -36.41
CA LEU A 9 30.59 -14.05 -35.27
C LEU A 9 30.66 -12.66 -34.62
N ILE A 10 29.72 -11.79 -34.99
CA ILE A 10 29.45 -10.57 -34.24
C ILE A 10 28.84 -11.02 -32.91
N PHE A 11 29.69 -11.07 -31.87
CA PHE A 11 29.25 -11.12 -30.49
C PHE A 11 28.54 -9.78 -30.21
N CYS A 12 27.24 -9.72 -30.48
CA CYS A 12 26.40 -8.66 -29.96
C CYS A 12 26.27 -8.95 -28.46
N ALA A 13 27.30 -8.55 -27.70
CA ALA A 13 27.13 -8.33 -26.28
C ALA A 13 26.10 -7.21 -26.17
N VAL A 14 24.82 -7.60 -26.03
CA VAL A 14 23.85 -6.73 -25.42
C VAL A 14 24.36 -6.59 -23.98
N CYS A 15 25.27 -5.63 -23.79
CA CYS A 15 25.38 -4.94 -22.51
C CYS A 15 23.98 -4.37 -22.29
N PHE A 16 23.10 -5.15 -21.66
CA PHE A 16 22.11 -4.54 -20.82
C PHE A 16 22.96 -3.75 -19.84
N ALA A 17 23.12 -2.45 -20.09
CA ALA A 17 23.43 -1.54 -19.00
C ALA A 17 22.44 -1.95 -17.92
N GLN A 18 22.95 -2.48 -16.81
CA GLN A 18 22.09 -2.91 -15.73
C GLN A 18 21.30 -1.69 -15.33
N GLU A 19 20.04 -1.61 -15.75
CA GLU A 19 19.25 -0.41 -15.57
C GLU A 19 19.16 -0.17 -14.05
N ILE A 20 19.83 0.88 -13.58
CA ILE A 20 20.00 1.15 -12.15
C ILE A 20 18.72 1.85 -11.69
N GLY A 21 17.78 1.10 -11.11
CA GLY A 21 16.62 1.70 -10.48
C GLY A 21 15.41 0.80 -10.28
N ALA A 22 14.35 1.36 -9.71
CA ALA A 22 13.07 0.69 -9.51
C ALA A 22 11.95 1.72 -9.36
N ARG A 23 10.84 1.54 -10.07
CA ARG A 23 9.61 2.35 -9.90
C ARG A 23 8.90 2.01 -8.59
N TYR A 24 9.04 0.76 -8.12
CA TYR A 24 8.53 0.31 -6.83
C TYR A 24 9.66 -0.20 -5.95
N LEU A 25 10.00 0.60 -4.95
CA LEU A 25 11.02 0.26 -3.97
C LEU A 25 10.36 -0.35 -2.74
N ILE A 26 10.75 -1.57 -2.40
CA ILE A 26 10.33 -2.25 -1.18
C ILE A 26 11.50 -2.27 -0.23
N ILE A 27 11.34 -1.68 0.96
CA ILE A 27 12.31 -1.74 2.05
C ILE A 27 11.72 -2.60 3.15
N THR A 28 12.44 -3.66 3.53
CA THR A 28 11.93 -4.68 4.46
C THR A 28 12.94 -5.00 5.54
N ASN A 29 12.44 -5.25 6.75
CA ASN A 29 13.23 -6.00 7.73
C ASN A 29 13.57 -7.39 7.15
N ASP A 30 14.78 -7.87 7.42
CA ASP A 30 15.30 -9.14 6.90
C ASP A 30 14.38 -10.34 7.16
N ASN A 31 13.69 -10.37 8.31
CA ASN A 31 12.78 -11.45 8.68
C ASN A 31 11.58 -11.62 7.75
N PHE A 32 11.24 -10.59 6.97
CA PHE A 32 10.10 -10.59 6.05
C PHE A 32 10.51 -10.64 4.58
N TYR A 33 11.82 -10.67 4.29
CA TYR A 33 12.35 -10.65 2.93
C TYR A 33 11.74 -11.76 2.07
N ASP A 34 11.78 -13.01 2.53
CA ASP A 34 11.26 -14.14 1.74
C ASP A 34 9.75 -14.05 1.54
N ALA A 35 9.01 -13.57 2.55
CA ALA A 35 7.55 -13.43 2.47
C ALA A 35 7.13 -12.40 1.41
N ILE A 36 7.90 -11.32 1.23
CA ILE A 36 7.57 -10.24 0.29
C ILE A 36 7.95 -10.53 -1.17
N GLN A 37 8.84 -11.51 -1.42
CA GLN A 37 9.34 -11.81 -2.76
C GLN A 37 8.21 -12.10 -3.78
N SER A 38 7.18 -12.83 -3.37
CA SER A 38 6.06 -13.18 -4.26
C SER A 38 5.25 -11.95 -4.70
N LEU A 39 5.06 -10.99 -3.80
CA LEU A 39 4.45 -9.69 -4.13
C LEU A 39 5.35 -8.89 -5.08
N ALA A 40 6.64 -8.81 -4.78
CA ALA A 40 7.60 -8.08 -5.60
C ALA A 40 7.66 -8.61 -7.05
N GLN A 41 7.71 -9.93 -7.20
CA GLN A 41 7.70 -10.61 -8.50
C GLN A 41 6.40 -10.32 -9.26
N TRP A 42 5.26 -10.36 -8.57
CA TRP A 42 3.97 -10.07 -9.19
C TRP A 42 3.87 -8.61 -9.68
N LYS A 43 4.30 -7.64 -8.86
CA LYS A 43 4.32 -6.22 -9.25
C LYS A 43 5.26 -5.98 -10.43
N HIS A 44 6.45 -6.59 -10.42
CA HIS A 44 7.36 -6.58 -11.55
C HIS A 44 6.71 -7.15 -12.83
N LYS A 45 6.03 -8.30 -12.71
CA LYS A 45 5.31 -8.93 -13.84
C LYS A 45 4.20 -8.05 -14.42
N LYS A 46 3.55 -7.22 -13.58
CA LYS A 46 2.54 -6.23 -14.01
C LYS A 46 3.14 -4.95 -14.63
N GLY A 47 4.45 -4.90 -14.86
CA GLY A 47 5.12 -3.75 -15.45
C GLY A 47 5.60 -2.70 -14.45
N LEU A 48 5.43 -2.94 -13.15
CA LEU A 48 5.96 -2.06 -12.11
C LEU A 48 7.34 -2.55 -11.68
N ARG A 49 8.41 -2.02 -12.28
CA ARG A 49 9.78 -2.45 -11.98
C ARG A 49 10.06 -2.35 -10.48
N THR A 50 10.13 -3.51 -9.85
CA THR A 50 10.22 -3.63 -8.40
C THR A 50 11.62 -4.04 -7.96
N LYS A 51 12.10 -3.45 -6.85
CA LYS A 51 13.33 -3.86 -6.16
C LYS A 51 13.04 -4.02 -4.67
N VAL A 52 13.52 -5.10 -4.08
CA VAL A 52 13.44 -5.36 -2.64
C VAL A 52 14.82 -5.13 -2.03
N VAL A 53 14.87 -4.38 -0.93
CA VAL A 53 16.09 -3.99 -0.23
C VAL A 53 15.91 -4.30 1.25
N LYS A 54 16.89 -4.95 1.86
CA LYS A 54 16.86 -5.32 3.28
C LYS A 54 17.47 -4.23 4.13
N LEU A 55 16.99 -4.07 5.36
CA LEU A 55 17.60 -3.15 6.31
C LEU A 55 19.06 -3.51 6.63
N SER A 56 19.42 -4.79 6.63
CA SER A 56 20.83 -5.20 6.77
C SER A 56 21.76 -4.71 5.66
N GLU A 57 21.23 -4.28 4.51
CA GLU A 57 22.01 -3.78 3.37
C GLU A 57 22.21 -2.27 3.41
N ILE A 58 21.27 -1.53 4.01
CA ILE A 58 21.23 -0.05 3.92
C ILE A 58 21.31 0.66 5.28
N GLY A 59 21.23 -0.08 6.37
CA GLY A 59 21.06 0.45 7.71
C GLY A 59 19.61 0.39 8.18
N SER A 60 19.42 0.39 9.50
CA SER A 60 18.11 0.20 10.14
C SER A 60 17.62 1.44 10.90
N SER A 61 18.39 2.52 10.95
CA SER A 61 17.93 3.79 11.52
C SER A 61 17.03 4.55 10.52
N ALA A 62 16.14 5.40 11.03
CA ALA A 62 15.28 6.21 10.17
C ALA A 62 16.08 7.12 9.23
N LEU A 63 17.21 7.67 9.70
CA LEU A 63 18.08 8.51 8.89
C LEU A 63 18.72 7.73 7.74
N GLU A 64 19.28 6.55 8.00
CA GLU A 64 19.90 5.71 6.97
C GLU A 64 18.90 5.31 5.88
N ILE A 65 17.68 4.90 6.29
CA ILE A 65 16.60 4.56 5.37
C ILE A 65 16.23 5.79 4.52
N LYS A 66 16.05 6.96 5.14
CA LYS A 66 15.75 8.21 4.41
C LYS A 66 16.88 8.55 3.43
N THR A 67 18.14 8.50 3.86
CA THR A 67 19.29 8.75 3.00
C THR A 67 19.33 7.81 1.79
N TYR A 68 19.04 6.52 1.99
CA TYR A 68 18.96 5.55 0.90
C TYR A 68 17.85 5.91 -0.11
N ILE A 69 16.65 6.24 0.38
CA ILE A 69 15.51 6.62 -0.47
C ILE A 69 15.81 7.92 -1.23
N THR A 70 16.33 8.94 -0.56
CA THR A 70 16.74 10.21 -1.18
C THR A 70 17.83 9.99 -2.24
N ASN A 71 18.80 9.12 -1.98
CA ASN A 71 19.82 8.78 -2.97
C ASN A 71 19.20 8.09 -4.19
N ALA A 72 18.30 7.12 -3.96
CA ALA A 72 17.59 6.42 -5.02
C ALA A 72 16.76 7.37 -5.88
N TYR A 73 16.01 8.28 -5.26
CA TYR A 73 15.22 9.30 -5.96
C TYR A 73 16.07 10.23 -6.81
N ASN A 74 17.18 10.75 -6.26
CA ASN A 74 17.99 11.75 -6.95
C ASN A 74 18.95 11.19 -8.00
N ASN A 75 19.38 9.92 -7.88
CA ASN A 75 20.53 9.42 -8.64
C ASN A 75 20.27 8.13 -9.43
N TRP A 76 19.18 7.40 -9.19
CA TRP A 76 18.89 6.23 -10.01
C TRP A 76 18.41 6.67 -11.39
N GLN A 77 18.77 5.89 -12.40
CA GLN A 77 18.25 6.10 -13.76
C GLN A 77 16.73 5.98 -13.78
N ILE A 78 16.17 5.14 -12.90
CA ILE A 78 14.74 5.01 -12.68
C ILE A 78 14.46 5.25 -11.20
N PRO A 79 14.00 6.46 -10.84
CA PRO A 79 13.68 6.78 -9.47
C PRO A 79 12.42 6.03 -8.99
N PRO A 80 12.29 5.76 -7.68
CA PRO A 80 11.08 5.22 -7.09
C PRO A 80 9.92 6.22 -7.20
N GLU A 81 8.78 5.73 -7.69
CA GLU A 81 7.48 6.42 -7.64
C GLU A 81 6.64 5.91 -6.46
N PHE A 82 6.90 4.66 -6.04
CA PHE A 82 6.20 3.99 -4.97
C PHE A 82 7.20 3.41 -3.96
N LEU A 83 6.88 3.55 -2.68
CA LEU A 83 7.61 2.96 -1.56
C LEU A 83 6.71 2.00 -0.78
N LEU A 84 7.18 0.78 -0.54
CA LEU A 84 6.57 -0.14 0.43
C LEU A 84 7.53 -0.39 1.58
N LEU A 85 7.12 -0.02 2.78
CA LEU A 85 7.81 -0.36 4.02
C LEU A 85 7.23 -1.66 4.59
N VAL A 86 8.07 -2.62 4.96
CA VAL A 86 7.62 -3.93 5.46
C VAL A 86 8.20 -4.19 6.85
N GLY A 87 7.31 -4.14 7.84
CA GLY A 87 7.63 -4.35 9.25
C GLY A 87 6.93 -3.35 10.16
N ALA A 88 6.59 -3.80 11.37
CA ALA A 88 5.98 -2.94 12.38
C ALA A 88 6.97 -1.89 12.95
N PRO A 89 6.46 -0.73 13.43
CA PRO A 89 7.27 0.33 14.04
C PRO A 89 8.23 -0.12 15.13
N ILE A 90 7.78 -1.06 15.97
CA ILE A 90 8.56 -1.60 17.08
C ILE A 90 9.29 -2.85 16.60
N ASN A 91 10.59 -2.92 16.86
CA ASN A 91 11.52 -4.03 16.55
C ASN A 91 11.87 -4.28 15.08
N TYR A 92 11.10 -3.76 14.10
CA TYR A 92 11.32 -4.14 12.70
C TYR A 92 11.71 -3.00 11.76
N LEU A 93 10.92 -1.94 11.68
CA LEU A 93 11.18 -0.83 10.76
C LEU A 93 10.71 0.48 11.41
N PRO A 94 11.62 1.44 11.69
CA PRO A 94 11.29 2.63 12.47
C PRO A 94 10.09 3.41 11.90
N PHE A 95 9.35 4.07 12.79
CA PHE A 95 8.29 5.01 12.45
C PHE A 95 8.67 6.33 13.12
N PRO A 96 9.27 7.27 12.39
CA PRO A 96 9.85 8.47 12.99
C PRO A 96 8.78 9.48 13.37
N GLN A 97 9.08 10.31 14.36
CA GLN A 97 8.21 11.40 14.82
C GLN A 97 8.68 12.72 14.20
N VAL A 98 7.80 13.40 13.47
CA VAL A 98 8.00 14.73 12.89
C VAL A 98 6.99 15.67 13.53
N SER A 99 7.46 16.74 14.16
CA SER A 99 6.60 17.74 14.83
C SER A 99 5.56 17.13 15.78
N GLY A 100 5.97 16.13 16.56
CA GLY A 100 5.09 15.46 17.52
C GLY A 100 4.25 14.32 16.94
N THR A 101 4.26 14.09 15.62
CA THR A 101 3.42 13.08 14.96
C THR A 101 4.27 11.98 14.34
N TYR A 102 3.92 10.72 14.59
CA TYR A 102 4.55 9.61 13.90
C TYR A 102 4.11 9.56 12.43
N THR A 103 5.07 9.48 11.50
CA THR A 103 4.75 9.56 10.07
C THR A 103 5.78 8.87 9.19
N ASP A 104 5.29 8.17 8.16
CA ASP A 104 6.12 7.62 7.09
C ASP A 104 6.43 8.69 6.02
N ASN A 105 5.74 9.85 6.07
CA ASN A 105 6.05 11.02 5.22
C ASN A 105 7.52 11.46 5.39
N TYR A 106 8.11 11.23 6.56
CA TYR A 106 9.54 11.48 6.77
C TYR A 106 10.43 10.83 5.71
N TYR A 107 10.08 9.63 5.23
CA TYR A 107 10.84 8.88 4.24
C TYR A 107 10.64 9.35 2.80
N THR A 108 9.56 10.08 2.54
CA THR A 108 9.10 10.43 1.19
C THR A 108 9.04 11.94 0.93
N ASP A 109 9.21 12.75 1.96
CA ASP A 109 9.50 14.18 1.88
C ASP A 109 11.00 14.38 1.61
N ILE A 110 11.35 14.50 0.33
CA ILE A 110 12.71 14.63 -0.18
C ILE A 110 13.13 16.11 -0.20
N GLU A 111 12.20 16.99 -0.58
CA GLU A 111 12.45 18.43 -0.72
C GLU A 111 12.36 19.20 0.61
N GLY A 112 11.77 18.60 1.66
CA GLY A 112 11.62 19.22 2.98
C GLY A 112 10.43 20.17 3.06
N ASP A 113 9.44 20.00 2.19
CA ASP A 113 8.29 20.90 2.03
C ASP A 113 6.97 20.26 2.48
N ILE A 114 7.05 19.13 3.20
CA ILE A 114 5.96 18.29 3.71
C ILE A 114 5.18 17.50 2.66
N HIS A 115 5.40 17.71 1.36
CA HIS A 115 4.76 16.91 0.32
C HIS A 115 5.46 15.56 0.15
N ASN A 116 4.67 14.54 -0.19
CA ASN A 116 5.23 13.25 -0.56
C ASN A 116 5.70 13.30 -2.01
N ASP A 117 7.01 13.20 -2.25
CA ASP A 117 7.58 13.04 -3.60
C ASP A 117 7.41 11.60 -4.12
N ILE A 118 7.22 10.65 -3.21
CA ILE A 118 7.06 9.22 -3.47
C ILE A 118 5.80 8.73 -2.76
N LEU A 119 4.94 7.98 -3.46
CA LEU A 119 3.72 7.42 -2.85
C LEU A 119 4.09 6.24 -1.95
N SER A 120 3.86 6.38 -0.64
CA SER A 120 4.23 5.36 0.34
C SER A 120 3.05 4.53 0.85
N GLY A 121 3.36 3.30 1.24
CA GLY A 121 2.51 2.45 2.07
C GLY A 121 3.36 1.57 2.98
N ARG A 122 2.75 1.04 4.05
CA ARG A 122 3.41 0.12 4.99
C ARG A 122 2.61 -1.14 5.19
N LEU A 123 3.28 -2.29 5.10
CA LEU A 123 2.77 -3.56 5.64
C LEU A 123 3.24 -3.68 7.09
N THR A 124 2.39 -3.30 8.02
CA THR A 124 2.65 -3.41 9.46
C THR A 124 2.46 -4.85 9.90
N VAL A 125 3.56 -5.59 9.98
CA VAL A 125 3.58 -7.02 10.31
C VAL A 125 4.58 -7.30 11.43
N HIS A 126 4.20 -8.19 12.34
CA HIS A 126 4.94 -8.51 13.56
C HIS A 126 5.63 -9.88 13.51
N ASN A 127 5.34 -10.69 12.48
CA ASN A 127 5.93 -12.02 12.25
C ASN A 127 5.73 -12.44 10.78
N THR A 128 6.43 -13.51 10.38
CA THR A 128 6.41 -14.02 9.01
C THR A 128 5.01 -14.50 8.57
N THR A 129 4.20 -15.05 9.47
CA THR A 129 2.84 -15.50 9.18
C THR A 129 1.93 -14.33 8.80
N GLU A 130 2.01 -13.21 9.52
CA GLU A 130 1.29 -11.98 9.18
C GLU A 130 1.75 -11.42 7.83
N ALA A 131 3.06 -11.40 7.57
CA ALA A 131 3.62 -10.99 6.28
C ALA A 131 3.06 -11.83 5.12
N GLN A 132 3.10 -13.16 5.25
CA GLN A 132 2.53 -14.08 4.27
C GLN A 132 1.02 -13.88 4.10
N THR A 133 0.29 -13.67 5.18
CA THR A 133 -1.16 -13.46 5.15
C THR A 133 -1.53 -12.21 4.36
N VAL A 134 -0.87 -11.08 4.64
CA VAL A 134 -1.16 -9.82 3.94
C VAL A 134 -0.73 -9.89 2.47
N VAL A 135 0.43 -10.47 2.18
CA VAL A 135 0.88 -10.72 0.80
C VAL A 135 -0.11 -11.59 0.03
N ASN A 136 -0.58 -12.67 0.63
CA ASN A 136 -1.56 -13.56 0.00
C ASN A 136 -2.89 -12.86 -0.25
N LYS A 137 -3.39 -12.03 0.68
CA LYS A 137 -4.61 -11.22 0.43
C LYS A 137 -4.45 -10.32 -0.79
N ILE A 138 -3.31 -9.63 -0.91
CA ILE A 138 -3.03 -8.75 -2.06
C ILE A 138 -2.96 -9.57 -3.36
N LEU A 139 -2.23 -10.69 -3.34
CA LEU A 139 -2.09 -11.54 -4.53
C LEU A 139 -3.42 -12.16 -4.95
N LEU A 140 -4.25 -12.61 -4.01
CA LEU A 140 -5.59 -13.13 -4.30
C LEU A 140 -6.44 -12.05 -4.96
N TYR A 141 -6.52 -10.87 -4.36
CA TYR A 141 -7.27 -9.74 -4.92
C TYR A 141 -6.81 -9.38 -6.34
N GLU A 142 -5.50 -9.33 -6.57
CA GLU A 142 -4.95 -8.85 -7.85
C GLU A 142 -4.80 -9.91 -8.94
N ARG A 143 -4.72 -11.20 -8.59
CA ARG A 143 -4.43 -12.29 -9.56
C ARG A 143 -5.61 -13.22 -9.78
N THR A 144 -6.23 -13.64 -8.70
CA THR A 144 -7.23 -14.71 -8.69
C THR A 144 -8.29 -14.37 -7.65
N PRO A 145 -9.02 -13.25 -7.84
CA PRO A 145 -10.04 -12.88 -6.89
C PRO A 145 -11.19 -13.90 -6.91
N TYR A 146 -12.00 -13.87 -5.86
CA TYR A 146 -13.26 -14.62 -5.85
C TYR A 146 -14.21 -14.01 -6.88
N MET A 147 -14.70 -14.84 -7.80
CA MET A 147 -15.50 -14.40 -8.95
C MET A 147 -16.90 -15.03 -9.03
N ASP A 148 -17.25 -15.98 -8.14
CA ASP A 148 -18.57 -16.63 -8.19
C ASP A 148 -19.71 -15.63 -7.89
N ASP A 149 -19.44 -14.67 -7.01
CA ASP A 149 -20.14 -13.38 -6.97
C ASP A 149 -19.07 -12.32 -7.25
N SER A 150 -19.26 -11.49 -8.27
CA SER A 150 -18.34 -10.39 -8.60
C SER A 150 -18.86 -9.03 -8.13
N LEU A 151 -20.08 -8.95 -7.59
CA LEU A 151 -20.66 -7.68 -7.15
C LEU A 151 -19.95 -7.13 -5.90
N TRP A 152 -19.28 -7.98 -5.12
CA TRP A 152 -18.54 -7.53 -3.94
C TRP A 152 -17.49 -6.44 -4.23
N PHE A 153 -16.92 -6.44 -5.44
CA PHE A 153 -15.98 -5.40 -5.90
C PHE A 153 -16.59 -4.00 -5.94
N ILE A 154 -17.90 -3.92 -6.18
CA ILE A 154 -18.64 -2.67 -6.35
C ILE A 154 -19.71 -2.50 -5.27
N ASN A 155 -19.57 -3.23 -4.16
CA ASN A 155 -20.36 -3.04 -2.95
C ASN A 155 -19.51 -2.32 -1.90
N ALA A 156 -20.15 -1.42 -1.14
CA ALA A 156 -19.51 -0.61 -0.11
C ALA A 156 -20.31 -0.57 1.19
N CYS A 157 -19.61 -0.39 2.31
CA CYS A 157 -20.17 -0.12 3.63
C CYS A 157 -19.71 1.26 4.08
N LEU A 158 -20.64 2.21 4.17
CA LEU A 158 -20.37 3.55 4.67
C LEU A 158 -20.85 3.66 6.11
N ILE A 159 -20.03 4.24 6.98
CA ILE A 159 -20.28 4.32 8.42
C ILE A 159 -20.20 5.77 8.86
N VAL A 160 -21.24 6.24 9.55
CA VAL A 160 -21.23 7.47 10.32
C VAL A 160 -21.24 7.11 11.80
N ARG A 161 -20.26 7.59 12.56
CA ARG A 161 -20.28 7.55 14.03
C ARG A 161 -20.61 8.94 14.54
N GLU A 162 -21.86 9.10 14.94
CA GLU A 162 -22.33 10.32 15.60
C GLU A 162 -21.80 10.42 17.04
N ASP A 163 -21.49 11.64 17.50
CA ASP A 163 -21.05 11.90 18.88
C ASP A 163 -21.89 12.95 19.62
N TYR A 164 -23.12 13.19 19.14
CA TYR A 164 -24.09 14.14 19.69
C TYR A 164 -23.65 15.61 19.57
N ASP A 165 -22.65 15.90 18.74
CA ASP A 165 -22.36 17.24 18.26
C ASP A 165 -23.08 17.49 16.93
N THR A 166 -24.16 18.27 16.99
CA THR A 166 -25.01 18.53 15.80
C THR A 166 -24.27 19.17 14.63
N TYR A 167 -23.19 19.92 14.88
CA TYR A 167 -22.42 20.56 13.82
C TYR A 167 -21.49 19.55 13.15
N ASP A 168 -20.64 18.87 13.93
CA ASP A 168 -19.68 17.90 13.40
C ASP A 168 -20.40 16.68 12.78
N ASP A 169 -21.48 16.20 13.41
CA ASP A 169 -22.29 15.11 12.88
C ASP A 169 -22.86 15.44 11.49
N SER A 170 -23.26 16.71 11.26
CA SER A 170 -23.76 17.15 9.96
C SER A 170 -22.69 17.07 8.86
N ILE A 171 -21.43 17.32 9.21
CA ILE A 171 -20.28 17.21 8.29
C ILE A 171 -20.01 15.74 7.98
N TYR A 172 -20.03 14.86 9.00
CA TYR A 172 -19.84 13.42 8.79
C TYR A 172 -20.91 12.84 7.86
N TRP A 173 -22.17 13.22 8.04
CA TRP A 173 -23.27 12.84 7.16
C TRP A 173 -23.09 13.39 5.74
N SER A 174 -22.74 14.67 5.61
CA SER A 174 -22.50 15.30 4.31
C SER A 174 -21.43 14.56 3.50
N ASP A 175 -20.29 14.23 4.13
CA ASP A 175 -19.20 13.51 3.47
C ASP A 175 -19.62 12.10 3.03
N ILE A 176 -20.34 11.36 3.88
CA ILE A 176 -20.81 10.01 3.57
C ILE A 176 -21.86 10.03 2.45
N HIS A 177 -22.80 10.98 2.47
CA HIS A 177 -23.77 11.13 1.38
C HIS A 177 -23.07 11.51 0.07
N HIS A 178 -22.11 12.43 0.11
CA HIS A 178 -21.34 12.80 -1.07
C HIS A 178 -20.57 11.60 -1.66
N ALA A 179 -19.88 10.82 -0.81
CA ALA A 179 -19.19 9.61 -1.26
C ALA A 179 -20.16 8.56 -1.85
N LYS A 180 -21.34 8.39 -1.24
CA LYS A 180 -22.40 7.51 -1.75
C LYS A 180 -22.87 7.93 -3.13
N ASP A 181 -23.15 9.22 -3.33
CA ASP A 181 -23.60 9.75 -4.62
C ASP A 181 -22.54 9.54 -5.70
N LEU A 182 -21.25 9.76 -5.39
CA LEU A 182 -20.15 9.46 -6.31
C LEU A 182 -20.08 7.98 -6.67
N MET A 183 -20.22 7.09 -5.68
CA MET A 183 -20.23 5.63 -5.91
C MET A 183 -21.41 5.22 -6.80
N LEU A 184 -22.64 5.69 -6.51
CA LEU A 184 -23.83 5.41 -7.32
C LEU A 184 -23.65 5.92 -8.75
N ASN A 185 -23.16 7.14 -8.93
CA ASN A 185 -22.87 7.73 -10.24
C ASN A 185 -21.78 6.96 -11.01
N ALA A 186 -20.85 6.32 -10.31
CA ALA A 186 -19.83 5.44 -10.87
C ALA A 186 -20.32 4.00 -11.14
N GLY A 187 -21.60 3.69 -10.88
CA GLY A 187 -22.20 2.38 -11.14
C GLY A 187 -21.95 1.35 -10.04
N TYR A 188 -21.66 1.77 -8.80
CA TYR A 188 -21.61 0.86 -7.66
C TYR A 188 -23.00 0.27 -7.38
N ASN A 189 -23.02 -0.95 -6.83
CA ASN A 189 -24.22 -1.74 -6.64
C ASN A 189 -24.85 -1.49 -5.26
N THR A 190 -24.41 -2.21 -4.22
CA THR A 190 -24.94 -2.08 -2.86
C THR A 190 -24.05 -1.15 -2.04
N ILE A 191 -24.62 -0.09 -1.49
CA ILE A 191 -23.89 0.87 -0.64
C ILE A 191 -24.66 1.02 0.68
N ASP A 192 -24.22 0.31 1.71
CA ASP A 192 -24.79 0.42 3.05
C ASP A 192 -24.46 1.78 3.63
N THR A 193 -25.36 2.32 4.46
CA THR A 193 -25.12 3.53 5.24
C THR A 193 -25.51 3.23 6.68
N LEU A 194 -24.51 2.90 7.49
CA LEU A 194 -24.65 2.44 8.86
C LEU A 194 -24.39 3.58 9.84
N SER A 195 -25.26 3.73 10.82
CA SER A 195 -25.08 4.69 11.90
C SER A 195 -25.74 4.23 13.18
N ARG A 196 -25.34 4.80 14.32
CA ARG A 196 -25.95 4.47 15.62
C ARG A 196 -27.38 5.00 15.69
N ALA A 197 -27.64 6.19 15.14
CA ALA A 197 -28.99 6.76 15.08
C ALA A 197 -29.95 5.86 14.28
N ALA A 198 -29.44 5.16 13.27
CA ALA A 198 -30.19 4.16 12.50
C ALA A 198 -30.24 2.77 13.16
N GLY A 199 -29.80 2.62 14.42
CA GLY A 199 -29.85 1.36 15.18
C GLY A 199 -28.74 0.36 14.84
N ASN A 200 -27.70 0.79 14.12
CA ASN A 200 -26.60 -0.09 13.72
C ASN A 200 -25.51 -0.18 14.80
N SER A 201 -24.70 -1.22 14.68
CA SER A 201 -23.61 -1.54 15.61
C SER A 201 -22.46 -2.22 14.86
N SER A 202 -21.37 -2.55 15.57
CA SER A 202 -20.25 -3.30 14.99
C SER A 202 -20.66 -4.64 14.38
N SER A 203 -21.72 -5.29 14.87
CA SER A 203 -22.22 -6.54 14.28
C SER A 203 -22.74 -6.32 12.86
N HIS A 204 -23.40 -5.19 12.60
CA HIS A 204 -23.88 -4.85 11.25
C HIS A 204 -22.72 -4.56 10.30
N VAL A 205 -21.66 -3.91 10.78
CA VAL A 205 -20.43 -3.70 9.99
C VAL A 205 -19.77 -5.03 9.63
N ILE A 206 -19.63 -5.94 10.61
CA ILE A 206 -19.08 -7.29 10.40
C ILE A 206 -19.93 -8.07 9.39
N GLN A 207 -21.26 -8.00 9.51
CA GLN A 207 -22.17 -8.64 8.57
C GLN A 207 -22.01 -8.08 7.15
N ALA A 208 -21.91 -6.76 6.99
CA ALA A 208 -21.66 -6.12 5.70
C ALA A 208 -20.34 -6.62 5.10
N VAL A 209 -19.23 -6.58 5.84
CA VAL A 209 -17.93 -7.06 5.37
C VAL A 209 -17.97 -8.54 4.96
N ASN A 210 -18.55 -9.40 5.80
CA ASN A 210 -18.70 -10.82 5.51
C ASN A 210 -19.61 -11.09 4.30
N ALA A 211 -20.56 -10.20 4.01
CA ALA A 211 -21.42 -10.24 2.84
C ALA A 211 -20.80 -9.56 1.60
N GLY A 212 -19.48 -9.32 1.58
CA GLY A 212 -18.75 -8.89 0.41
C GLY A 212 -18.89 -7.40 0.10
N ARG A 213 -18.26 -6.54 0.91
CA ARG A 213 -18.06 -5.11 0.63
C ARG A 213 -16.57 -4.85 0.42
N ALA A 214 -16.18 -4.46 -0.79
CA ALA A 214 -14.78 -4.13 -1.10
C ALA A 214 -14.32 -2.83 -0.42
N PHE A 215 -15.25 -1.91 -0.19
CA PHE A 215 -14.95 -0.61 0.41
C PHE A 215 -15.65 -0.47 1.77
N VAL A 216 -14.89 -0.02 2.77
CA VAL A 216 -15.43 0.42 4.05
C VAL A 216 -14.95 1.85 4.27
N LEU A 217 -15.87 2.80 4.32
CA LEU A 217 -15.57 4.21 4.59
C LEU A 217 -16.21 4.62 5.91
N TYR A 218 -15.42 5.26 6.77
CA TYR A 218 -15.84 5.67 8.10
C TYR A 218 -15.65 7.16 8.28
N ARG A 219 -16.68 7.86 8.78
CA ARG A 219 -16.61 9.25 9.23
C ARG A 219 -17.15 9.34 10.66
N GLY A 220 -16.44 10.09 11.49
CA GLY A 220 -16.72 10.23 12.91
C GLY A 220 -15.42 10.20 13.73
N GLN A 221 -15.54 10.31 15.04
CA GLN A 221 -14.39 10.27 15.94
C GLN A 221 -13.79 8.86 16.02
N GLY A 222 -12.46 8.75 15.98
CA GLY A 222 -11.70 7.53 16.28
C GLY A 222 -10.79 7.72 17.48
N VAL A 223 -10.54 6.65 18.23
CA VAL A 223 -9.58 6.64 19.35
C VAL A 223 -8.53 5.54 19.15
N GLY A 224 -7.30 5.79 19.59
CA GLY A 224 -6.18 4.85 19.43
C GLY A 224 -6.29 3.59 20.29
N TYR A 225 -7.08 3.65 21.36
CA TYR A 225 -7.41 2.51 22.22
C TYR A 225 -8.92 2.49 22.46
N TRP A 226 -9.58 1.46 21.94
CA TRP A 226 -10.98 1.21 22.26
C TRP A 226 -11.05 0.47 23.58
N TRP A 227 -11.56 1.16 24.60
CA TRP A 227 -12.03 0.54 25.83
C TRP A 227 -13.48 0.17 25.54
N GLY A 228 -13.70 -1.06 25.09
CA GLY A 228 -15.03 -1.64 24.95
C GLY A 228 -15.67 -1.85 26.32
#